data_AF-A0AAZ3NYY9-F1
#
_entry.id   AF-A0AAZ3NYY9-F1
#
_cell.length_a   1.000
_cell.length_b   1.000
_cell.length_c   1.000
_cell.angle_alpha   90.00
_cell.angle_beta   90.00
_cell.angle_gamma   90.00
#
_symmetry.space_group_name_H-M   'P 1'
#
loop_
_entity.id
_entity.type
_entity.pdbx_description
1 polymer ?
#
loop_
_entity_poly.entity_id
_entity_poly.type
_entity_poly.pdbx_seq_one_letter_code
_entity_poly.pdbx_strand_id
1 'polypeptide(L)'
;MGVTLAELSLQTTDENWKSCILNEAARIIYKLGRLECLCAYWNVNSPIFYKGSWEEILEKLKDGISTKEQEIKDYQYIFKPIFASAKMVINPSAEIELKSPKASLHLEVQNVAVEMTRPQYLTMVDLLESIDCMVKNGPYRKFRPDVPVHTNAKHWWKYSMNSILDVHIRRFNQMWSWANIRKHRHTLKTYRAAYKAKLLTTQGKLREDQEKQIQDLEKSLDVFNITLARQQAQMEVIRSGQKVVAKKAVAGQKQGGGFFSSFFGRKEGKKKEQEQETQEEEGTGIEELMSADEKAKLYTAIGYSGSSHNLALPKQPCVPLCVCLFPVCLSLCVFIPLCASLCV
;
A
#
# COMPACT_ATOMS: atom_id res chain seq x y z
N MET A 1 9.53 22.84 13.88
CA MET A 1 8.59 21.81 14.34
C MET A 1 9.36 20.56 14.72
N GLY A 2 8.96 19.89 15.79
CA GLY A 2 9.58 18.66 16.27
C GLY A 2 8.56 17.79 16.98
N VAL A 3 8.90 16.50 17.08
CA VAL A 3 8.16 15.51 17.85
C VAL A 3 9.15 14.88 18.81
N THR A 4 8.75 14.74 20.06
CA THR A 4 9.56 14.13 21.12
C THR A 4 8.75 13.05 21.81
N LEU A 5 9.46 12.02 22.25
CA LEU A 5 8.91 10.83 22.85
C LEU A 5 9.94 10.32 23.87
N ALA A 6 9.52 10.14 25.12
CA ALA A 6 10.41 9.63 26.16
C ALA A 6 10.50 8.10 26.11
N GLU A 7 9.34 7.43 26.02
CA GLU A 7 9.28 5.98 25.94
C GLU A 7 8.18 5.53 24.99
N LEU A 8 8.53 4.58 24.11
CA LEU A 8 7.57 3.73 23.42
C LEU A 8 8.01 2.29 23.63
N SER A 9 7.25 1.54 24.41
CA SER A 9 7.51 0.14 24.67
C SER A 9 6.30 -0.71 24.31
N LEU A 10 6.55 -1.91 23.80
CA LEU A 10 5.53 -2.91 23.49
C LEU A 10 6.02 -4.25 24.03
N GLN A 11 5.38 -4.72 25.10
CA GLN A 11 5.76 -5.93 25.81
C GLN A 11 4.70 -7.02 25.60
N THR A 12 5.13 -8.27 25.46
CA THR A 12 4.21 -9.41 25.51
C THR A 12 3.83 -9.68 26.95
N THR A 13 2.54 -9.89 27.21
CA THR A 13 2.03 -10.14 28.56
C THR A 13 1.21 -11.42 28.64
N ASP A 14 0.92 -11.84 29.86
CA ASP A 14 -0.11 -12.84 30.15
C ASP A 14 -1.51 -12.20 30.17
N GLU A 15 -2.52 -13.01 30.49
CA GLU A 15 -3.93 -12.58 30.63
C GLU A 15 -4.12 -11.53 31.75
N ASN A 16 -3.21 -11.48 32.71
CA ASN A 16 -3.21 -10.56 33.84
C ASN A 16 -2.37 -9.28 33.57
N TRP A 17 -1.93 -9.06 32.33
CA TRP A 17 -1.12 -7.91 31.91
C TRP A 17 0.25 -7.82 32.59
N LYS A 18 0.82 -8.96 33.00
CA LYS A 18 2.20 -9.05 33.50
C LYS A 18 3.14 -9.50 32.38
N SER A 19 4.31 -8.87 32.30
CA SER A 19 5.32 -9.18 31.27
C SER A 19 5.73 -10.65 31.35
N CYS A 20 5.66 -11.36 30.23
CA CYS A 20 6.06 -12.76 30.14
C CYS A 20 6.69 -13.07 28.77
N ILE A 21 7.48 -14.15 28.72
CA ILE A 21 7.99 -14.68 27.46
C ILE A 21 6.85 -15.45 26.79
N LEU A 22 6.64 -15.21 25.50
CA LEU A 22 5.56 -15.85 24.74
C LEU A 22 5.70 -17.36 24.79
N ASN A 23 4.66 -18.05 25.26
CA ASN A 23 4.57 -19.49 25.17
C ASN A 23 3.97 -19.86 23.81
N GLU A 24 4.64 -20.70 23.02
CA GLU A 24 4.20 -21.11 21.68
C GLU A 24 2.85 -21.84 21.69
N ALA A 25 2.45 -22.40 22.83
CA ALA A 25 1.16 -23.04 23.02
C ALA A 25 0.00 -22.05 23.28
N ALA A 26 0.28 -20.76 23.42
CA ALA A 26 -0.75 -19.77 23.72
C ALA A 26 -1.67 -19.52 22.51
N ARG A 27 -2.96 -19.79 22.70
CA ARG A 27 -4.00 -19.58 21.69
C ARG A 27 -4.31 -18.10 21.45
N ILE A 28 -4.07 -17.25 22.45
CA ILE A 28 -4.34 -15.81 22.43
C ILE A 28 -3.05 -15.09 22.85
N ILE A 29 -2.72 -14.01 22.15
CA ILE A 29 -1.52 -13.23 22.39
C ILE A 29 -1.91 -11.89 23.02
N TYR A 30 -1.38 -11.59 24.20
CA TYR A 30 -1.58 -10.31 24.87
C TYR A 30 -0.34 -9.44 24.72
N LYS A 31 -0.54 -8.16 24.38
CA LYS A 31 0.52 -7.16 24.32
C LYS A 31 0.14 -5.91 25.07
N LEU A 32 1.06 -5.41 25.87
CA LEU A 32 0.94 -4.14 26.58
C LEU A 32 1.89 -3.12 25.93
N GLY A 33 1.31 -2.10 25.32
CA GLY A 33 2.00 -0.91 24.85
C GLY A 33 2.01 0.18 25.91
N ARG A 34 3.14 0.87 26.06
CA ARG A 34 3.25 2.10 26.85
C ARG A 34 3.83 3.20 25.98
N LEU A 35 3.27 4.39 26.13
CA LEU A 35 3.66 5.61 25.45
C LEU A 35 3.82 6.70 26.51
N GLU A 36 5.02 7.23 26.65
CA GLU A 36 5.34 8.25 27.65
C GLU A 36 5.85 9.54 27.00
N CYS A 37 5.31 10.67 27.43
CA CYS A 37 5.64 12.02 26.98
C CYS A 37 5.66 12.17 25.44
N LEU A 38 4.67 11.64 24.73
CA LEU A 38 4.54 11.96 23.31
C LEU A 38 4.06 13.41 23.19
N CYS A 39 4.89 14.30 22.66
CA CYS A 39 4.51 15.68 22.38
C CYS A 39 5.00 16.11 21.01
N ALA A 40 4.32 17.11 20.46
CA ALA A 40 4.79 17.82 19.28
C ALA A 40 4.79 19.31 19.56
N TYR A 41 5.85 19.98 19.14
CA TYR A 41 6.05 21.39 19.38
C TYR A 41 6.37 22.13 18.08
N TRP A 42 5.99 23.40 18.07
CA TRP A 42 6.28 24.32 16.99
C TRP A 42 6.83 25.60 17.56
N ASN A 43 8.15 25.67 17.64
CA ASN A 43 8.86 26.84 18.11
C ASN A 43 8.98 27.86 16.97
N VAL A 44 8.28 28.98 17.10
CA VAL A 44 8.43 30.14 16.21
C VAL A 44 9.75 30.83 16.54
N ASN A 45 10.57 31.13 15.52
CA ASN A 45 11.90 31.76 15.67
C ASN A 45 12.92 30.95 16.49
N SER A 46 12.95 29.63 16.30
CA SER A 46 13.95 28.76 16.96
C SER A 46 15.37 28.98 16.41
N PRO A 47 16.41 28.93 17.27
CA PRO A 47 17.78 28.77 16.80
C PRO A 47 17.93 27.46 16.03
N ILE A 48 18.84 27.44 15.07
CA ILE A 48 19.07 26.28 14.21
C ILE A 48 20.31 25.51 14.70
N PHE A 49 20.15 24.22 14.99
CA PHE A 49 21.19 23.42 15.64
C PHE A 49 22.20 22.75 14.69
N TYR A 50 22.00 22.74 13.37
CA TYR A 50 22.84 21.95 12.44
C TYR A 50 24.32 22.40 12.34
N LYS A 51 24.67 23.58 12.88
CA LYS A 51 26.03 24.14 12.79
C LYS A 51 26.96 23.70 13.93
N GLY A 52 26.43 23.07 14.98
CA GLY A 52 27.20 22.60 16.13
C GLY A 52 27.98 21.31 15.84
N SER A 53 28.83 20.90 16.80
CA SER A 53 29.43 19.57 16.77
C SER A 53 28.36 18.49 16.95
N TRP A 54 28.68 17.25 16.56
CA TRP A 54 27.77 16.11 16.74
C TRP A 54 27.38 15.91 18.23
N GLU A 55 28.35 16.08 19.13
CA GLU A 55 28.17 15.96 20.57
C GLU A 55 27.19 17.02 21.11
N GLU A 56 27.38 18.29 20.72
CA GLU A 56 26.49 19.38 21.10
C GLU A 56 25.06 19.18 20.58
N ILE A 57 24.91 18.65 19.36
CA ILE A 57 23.60 18.36 18.78
C ILE A 57 22.92 17.23 19.56
N LEU A 58 23.66 16.16 19.90
CA LEU A 58 23.13 15.05 20.68
C LEU A 58 22.72 15.47 22.09
N GLU A 59 23.53 16.29 22.77
CA GLU A 59 23.19 16.82 24.10
C GLU A 59 21.90 17.64 24.03
N LYS A 60 21.81 18.59 23.09
CA LYS A 60 20.59 19.41 22.91
C LYS A 60 19.36 18.58 22.56
N LEU A 61 19.52 17.49 21.80
CA LEU A 61 18.42 16.58 21.49
C LEU A 61 17.98 15.77 22.71
N LYS A 62 18.90 15.32 23.56
CA LYS A 62 18.59 14.63 24.81
C LYS A 62 17.91 15.56 25.81
N ASP A 63 18.45 16.75 26.00
CA ASP A 63 17.87 17.80 26.85
C ASP A 63 16.49 18.25 26.35
N GLY A 64 16.28 18.11 25.05
CA GLY A 64 15.02 18.40 24.38
C GLY A 64 13.90 17.38 24.62
N ILE A 65 14.13 16.27 25.33
CA ILE A 65 13.10 15.26 25.60
C ILE A 65 12.45 15.56 26.96
N SER A 66 11.15 15.86 26.95
CA SER A 66 10.40 16.03 28.20
C SER A 66 10.15 14.68 28.89
N THR A 67 10.23 14.67 30.21
CA THR A 67 9.93 13.50 31.06
C THR A 67 8.69 13.77 31.91
N LYS A 68 8.18 12.75 32.62
CA LYS A 68 7.01 12.90 33.52
C LYS A 68 7.21 13.98 34.59
N GLU A 69 8.45 14.17 35.02
CA GLU A 69 8.82 15.02 36.13
C GLU A 69 9.24 16.43 35.67
N GLN A 70 9.68 16.56 34.43
CA GLN A 70 10.24 17.80 33.89
C GLN A 70 9.67 18.13 32.52
N GLU A 71 8.75 19.11 32.50
CA GLU A 71 8.26 19.73 31.28
C GLU A 71 9.20 20.86 30.85
N ILE A 72 9.62 20.84 29.59
CA ILE A 72 10.49 21.88 29.01
C ILE A 72 9.63 23.09 28.70
N LYS A 73 9.86 24.20 29.42
CA LYS A 73 9.08 25.44 29.30
C LYS A 73 9.36 26.23 28.02
N ASP A 74 10.53 26.04 27.42
CA ASP A 74 10.95 26.77 26.22
C ASP A 74 10.27 26.25 24.93
N TYR A 75 9.53 25.15 25.02
CA TYR A 75 8.79 24.58 23.90
C TYR A 75 7.39 25.16 23.79
N GLN A 76 7.09 25.62 22.58
CA GLN A 76 5.74 26.02 22.21
C GLN A 76 5.00 24.77 21.71
N TYR A 77 4.40 24.02 22.64
CA TYR A 77 3.67 22.80 22.32
C TYR A 77 2.45 23.06 21.44
N ILE A 78 2.24 22.19 20.46
CA ILE A 78 0.95 22.03 19.78
C ILE A 78 0.17 20.91 20.47
N PHE A 79 0.86 19.80 20.72
CA PHE A 79 0.38 18.69 21.54
C PHE A 79 1.18 18.69 22.83
N LYS A 80 0.52 18.95 23.96
CA LYS A 80 1.14 18.79 25.29
C LYS A 80 1.53 17.32 25.51
N PRO A 81 2.50 17.02 26.40
CA PRO A 81 2.95 15.64 26.65
C PRO A 81 1.79 14.67 26.94
N ILE A 82 1.59 13.71 26.04
CA ILE A 82 0.56 12.67 26.13
C ILE A 82 1.18 11.42 26.72
N PHE A 83 0.45 10.84 27.68
CA PHE A 83 0.74 9.53 28.24
C PHE A 83 -0.38 8.57 27.86
N ALA A 84 -0.03 7.41 27.34
CA ALA A 84 -1.01 6.40 26.97
C ALA A 84 -0.53 4.98 27.31
N SER A 85 -1.49 4.12 27.64
CA SER A 85 -1.29 2.68 27.74
C SER A 85 -2.23 1.96 26.77
N ALA A 86 -1.73 0.94 26.11
CA ALA A 86 -2.45 0.20 25.09
C ALA A 86 -2.45 -1.29 25.45
N LYS A 87 -3.62 -1.86 25.67
CA LYS A 87 -3.83 -3.28 25.96
C LYS A 87 -4.37 -3.95 24.71
N MET A 88 -3.55 -4.73 24.03
CA MET A 88 -3.91 -5.41 22.79
C MET A 88 -4.06 -6.91 23.03
N VAL A 89 -5.14 -7.49 22.53
CA VAL A 89 -5.39 -8.93 22.53
C VAL A 89 -5.51 -9.38 21.07
N ILE A 90 -4.70 -10.34 20.65
CA ILE A 90 -4.72 -10.89 19.30
C ILE A 90 -5.16 -12.35 19.40
N ASN A 91 -6.20 -12.70 18.65
CA ASN A 91 -6.68 -14.08 18.49
C ASN A 91 -6.39 -14.57 17.07
N PRO A 92 -5.31 -15.35 16.85
CA PRO A 92 -5.00 -15.97 15.57
C PRO A 92 -6.08 -16.95 15.08
N SER A 93 -6.88 -17.53 15.97
CA SER A 93 -7.92 -18.50 15.64
C SER A 93 -9.28 -17.89 15.30
N ALA A 94 -9.39 -16.55 15.24
CA ALA A 94 -10.66 -15.87 14.98
C ALA A 94 -11.28 -16.17 13.60
N GLU A 95 -10.48 -16.61 12.63
CA GLU A 95 -10.97 -17.03 11.31
C GLU A 95 -11.73 -18.37 11.35
N ILE A 96 -11.44 -19.20 12.35
CA ILE A 96 -12.06 -20.52 12.55
C ILE A 96 -13.25 -20.39 13.50
N GLU A 97 -13.07 -19.64 14.58
CA GLU A 97 -14.09 -19.40 15.61
C GLU A 97 -14.53 -17.93 15.57
N LEU A 98 -15.50 -17.64 14.70
CA LEU A 98 -16.11 -16.32 14.45
C LEU A 98 -16.84 -15.71 15.67
N LYS A 99 -16.52 -16.16 16.89
CA LYS A 99 -17.10 -15.69 18.16
C LYS A 99 -16.37 -14.47 18.74
N SER A 100 -15.12 -14.22 18.32
CA SER A 100 -14.29 -13.13 18.86
C SER A 100 -13.51 -12.42 17.76
N PRO A 101 -13.21 -11.11 17.92
CA PRO A 101 -12.43 -10.38 16.93
C PRO A 101 -10.99 -10.87 16.87
N LYS A 102 -10.39 -10.81 15.67
CA LYS A 102 -8.98 -11.19 15.43
C LYS A 102 -7.99 -10.36 16.25
N ALA A 103 -8.33 -9.10 16.51
CA ALA A 103 -7.58 -8.24 17.41
C ALA A 103 -8.56 -7.30 18.14
N SER A 104 -8.37 -7.12 19.44
CA SER A 104 -8.98 -6.05 20.22
C SER A 104 -7.89 -5.16 20.81
N LEU A 105 -8.15 -3.85 20.82
CA LEU A 105 -7.24 -2.84 21.34
C LEU A 105 -8.01 -1.97 22.33
N HIS A 106 -7.54 -1.94 23.57
CA HIS A 106 -8.03 -1.05 24.62
C HIS A 106 -6.97 0.01 24.87
N LEU A 107 -7.27 1.25 24.50
CA LEU A 107 -6.36 2.38 24.65
C LEU A 107 -6.83 3.27 25.82
N GLU A 108 -5.95 3.48 26.78
CA GLU A 108 -6.15 4.40 27.90
C GLU A 108 -5.19 5.57 27.70
N VAL A 109 -5.74 6.74 27.38
CA VAL A 109 -4.97 7.95 27.10
C VAL A 109 -5.24 8.94 28.24
N GLN A 110 -4.18 9.49 28.84
CA GLN A 110 -4.29 10.61 29.77
C GLN A 110 -4.65 11.89 28.99
N ASN A 111 -5.05 12.94 29.70
CA ASN A 111 -5.55 14.20 29.15
C ASN A 111 -4.82 14.64 27.86
N VAL A 112 -5.57 14.81 26.77
CA VAL A 112 -5.05 15.30 25.49
C VAL A 112 -5.41 16.77 25.35
N ALA A 113 -4.40 17.62 25.47
CA ALA A 113 -4.54 19.06 25.26
C ALA A 113 -3.85 19.45 23.94
N VAL A 114 -4.65 20.01 23.03
CA VAL A 114 -4.18 20.57 21.77
C VAL A 114 -4.36 22.08 21.84
N GLU A 115 -3.26 22.81 21.77
CA GLU A 115 -3.24 24.26 21.85
C GLU A 115 -2.44 24.80 20.67
N MET A 116 -2.92 25.85 20.04
CA MET A 116 -2.19 26.50 18.95
C MET A 116 -2.29 28.01 19.11
N THR A 117 -1.13 28.65 19.17
CA THR A 117 -1.03 30.10 19.23
C THR A 117 -1.15 30.72 17.85
N ARG A 118 -1.57 31.99 17.78
CA ARG A 118 -1.69 32.72 16.51
C ARG A 118 -0.39 32.74 15.68
N PRO A 119 0.81 33.01 16.25
CA PRO A 119 2.05 32.95 15.47
C PRO A 119 2.33 31.56 14.89
N GLN A 120 2.08 30.49 15.64
CA GLN A 120 2.24 29.13 15.16
C GLN A 120 1.33 28.85 13.96
N TYR A 121 0.05 29.22 14.06
CA TYR A 121 -0.91 29.06 12.97
C TYR A 121 -0.45 29.75 11.68
N LEU A 122 -0.02 31.02 11.78
CA LEU A 122 0.46 31.77 10.61
C LEU A 122 1.69 31.10 9.98
N THR A 123 2.68 30.74 10.78
CA THR A 123 3.88 30.05 10.27
C THR A 123 3.57 28.66 9.70
N MET A 124 2.52 27.99 10.19
CA MET A 124 2.06 26.73 9.63
C MET A 124 1.46 26.92 8.24
N VAL A 125 0.64 27.96 8.05
CA VAL A 125 0.10 28.30 6.73
C VAL A 125 1.24 28.65 5.76
N ASP A 126 2.20 29.47 6.17
CA ASP A 126 3.36 29.83 5.34
C ASP A 126 4.21 28.60 4.95
N LEU A 127 4.37 27.65 5.87
CA LEU A 127 5.07 26.39 5.58
C LEU A 127 4.30 25.55 4.56
N LEU A 128 2.97 25.42 4.72
CA LEU A 128 2.14 24.65 3.79
C LEU A 128 2.19 25.25 2.39
N GLU A 129 2.15 26.58 2.26
CA GLU A 129 2.33 27.28 0.98
C GLU A 129 3.72 27.02 0.38
N SER A 130 4.76 27.04 1.22
CA SER A 130 6.13 26.75 0.79
C SER A 130 6.30 25.30 0.31
N ILE A 131 5.66 24.34 0.97
CA ILE A 131 5.63 22.93 0.56
C ILE A 131 4.89 22.79 -0.77
N ASP A 132 3.72 23.40 -0.92
CA ASP A 132 2.95 23.39 -2.16
C ASP A 132 3.76 23.99 -3.33
N CYS A 133 4.44 25.12 -3.09
CA CYS A 133 5.37 25.71 -4.04
C CYS A 133 6.52 24.74 -4.41
N MET A 134 7.10 24.05 -3.42
CA MET A 134 8.17 23.08 -3.65
C MET A 134 7.69 21.88 -4.49
N VAL A 135 6.49 21.36 -4.23
CA VAL A 135 5.88 20.25 -4.99
C VAL A 135 5.58 20.69 -6.42
N LYS A 136 4.97 21.86 -6.60
CA LYS A 136 4.74 22.48 -7.93
C LYS A 136 6.04 22.69 -8.70
N ASN A 137 7.12 23.03 -8.00
CA ASN A 137 8.45 23.24 -8.60
C ASN A 137 9.22 21.94 -8.89
N GLY A 138 8.80 20.81 -8.30
CA GLY A 138 9.42 19.49 -8.47
C GLY A 138 9.78 19.13 -9.94
N PRO A 139 8.81 19.13 -10.89
CA PRO A 139 9.08 18.74 -12.28
C PRO A 139 10.01 19.71 -13.02
N TYR A 140 10.06 20.98 -12.61
CA TYR A 140 10.86 22.02 -13.25
C TYR A 140 12.30 22.09 -12.69
N ARG A 141 12.53 21.55 -11.48
CA ARG A 141 13.80 21.70 -10.77
C ARG A 141 15.01 21.20 -11.56
N LYS A 142 14.85 20.17 -12.41
CA LYS A 142 15.91 19.62 -13.28
C LYS A 142 16.48 20.62 -14.30
N PHE A 143 15.75 21.69 -14.62
CA PHE A 143 16.18 22.70 -15.58
C PHE A 143 16.73 23.96 -14.92
N ARG A 144 16.67 24.05 -13.59
CA ARG A 144 17.03 25.26 -12.84
C ARG A 144 18.53 25.55 -13.01
N PRO A 145 18.92 26.78 -13.39
CA PRO A 145 20.32 27.14 -13.52
C PRO A 145 20.96 27.39 -12.14
N ASP A 146 22.19 26.95 -11.94
CA ASP A 146 22.99 27.16 -10.71
C ASP A 146 23.66 28.53 -10.68
N VAL A 147 22.91 29.56 -11.05
CA VAL A 147 23.44 30.88 -11.38
C VAL A 147 22.52 31.95 -10.76
N PRO A 148 23.05 33.02 -10.13
CA PRO A 148 22.20 34.00 -9.45
C PRO A 148 21.23 34.66 -10.44
N VAL A 149 20.04 35.02 -9.96
CA VAL A 149 18.98 35.66 -10.79
C VAL A 149 19.46 37.00 -11.33
N HIS A 150 20.05 37.81 -10.45
CA HIS A 150 20.67 39.07 -10.82
C HIS A 150 21.77 38.81 -11.84
N THR A 151 21.90 39.69 -12.85
CA THR A 151 22.82 39.59 -14.02
C THR A 151 22.61 38.44 -15.02
N ASN A 152 21.83 37.39 -14.73
CA ASN A 152 21.68 36.23 -15.62
C ASN A 152 20.28 36.04 -16.21
N ALA A 153 19.55 37.13 -16.50
CA ALA A 153 18.16 37.07 -16.96
C ALA A 153 17.93 36.10 -18.15
N LYS A 154 18.85 36.04 -19.11
CA LYS A 154 18.75 35.14 -20.28
C LYS A 154 18.70 33.65 -19.89
N HIS A 155 19.49 33.23 -18.91
CA HIS A 155 19.52 31.84 -18.44
C HIS A 155 18.21 31.49 -17.73
N TRP A 156 17.68 32.42 -16.94
CA TRP A 156 16.42 32.26 -16.22
C TRP A 156 15.21 32.23 -17.17
N TRP A 157 15.18 33.07 -18.22
CA TRP A 157 14.15 32.99 -19.25
C TRP A 157 14.21 31.69 -20.04
N LYS A 158 15.42 31.22 -20.40
CA LYS A 158 15.60 29.92 -21.05
C LYS A 158 15.12 28.78 -20.17
N TYR A 159 15.38 28.86 -18.86
CA TYR A 159 14.86 27.93 -17.88
C TYR A 159 13.33 27.90 -17.87
N SER A 160 12.66 29.05 -17.76
CA SER A 160 11.20 29.14 -17.75
C SER A 160 10.58 28.55 -19.02
N MET A 161 11.12 28.90 -20.19
CA MET A 161 10.65 28.37 -21.47
C MET A 161 10.85 26.86 -21.58
N ASN A 162 12.06 26.36 -21.32
CA ASN A 162 12.36 24.93 -21.42
C ASN A 162 11.55 24.11 -20.42
N SER A 163 11.32 24.63 -19.21
CA SER A 163 10.53 23.98 -18.18
C SER A 163 9.10 23.72 -18.64
N ILE A 164 8.46 24.70 -19.28
CA ILE A 164 7.11 24.54 -19.82
C ILE A 164 7.13 23.63 -21.05
N LEU A 165 8.04 23.91 -22.00
CA LEU A 165 8.13 23.17 -23.25
C LEU A 165 8.38 21.68 -23.03
N ASP A 166 9.37 21.30 -22.23
CA ASP A 166 9.76 19.90 -22.07
C ASP A 166 8.78 19.10 -21.20
N VAL A 167 8.21 19.73 -20.16
CA VAL A 167 7.28 19.04 -19.24
C VAL A 167 5.90 18.90 -19.86
N HIS A 168 5.35 19.97 -20.45
CA HIS A 168 3.94 20.03 -20.85
C HIS A 168 3.71 19.86 -22.35
N ILE A 169 4.69 20.16 -23.21
CA ILE A 169 4.43 20.25 -24.65
C ILE A 169 5.17 19.16 -25.41
N ARG A 170 6.51 19.13 -25.35
CA ARG A 170 7.35 18.22 -26.14
C ARG A 170 7.09 16.77 -25.78
N ARG A 171 6.98 16.43 -24.50
CA ARG A 171 6.65 15.06 -24.07
C ARG A 171 5.32 14.59 -24.69
N PHE A 172 4.26 15.39 -24.56
CA PHE A 172 2.95 15.03 -25.09
C PHE A 172 2.98 14.94 -26.62
N ASN A 173 3.56 15.93 -27.30
CA ASN A 173 3.66 15.92 -28.76
C ASN A 173 4.48 14.74 -29.28
N GLN A 174 5.57 14.38 -28.60
CA GLN A 174 6.37 13.20 -28.94
C GLN A 174 5.59 11.91 -28.69
N MET A 175 4.89 11.80 -27.56
CA MET A 175 4.05 10.64 -27.24
C MET A 175 2.95 10.42 -28.29
N TRP A 176 2.30 11.50 -28.73
CA TRP A 176 1.22 11.49 -29.73
C TRP A 176 1.70 11.53 -31.18
N SER A 177 3.01 11.58 -31.42
CA SER A 177 3.53 11.49 -32.78
C SER A 177 3.28 10.11 -33.38
N TRP A 178 2.82 10.05 -34.63
CA TRP A 178 2.56 8.78 -35.32
C TRP A 178 3.79 7.86 -35.37
N ALA A 179 4.99 8.44 -35.47
CA ALA A 179 6.24 7.69 -35.44
C ALA A 179 6.45 6.98 -34.09
N ASN A 180 6.23 7.69 -32.98
CA ASN A 180 6.38 7.12 -31.65
C ASN A 180 5.27 6.11 -31.32
N ILE A 181 4.02 6.39 -31.67
CA ILE A 181 2.89 5.45 -31.54
C ILE A 181 3.19 4.16 -32.31
N ARG A 182 3.65 4.28 -33.57
CA ARG A 182 4.01 3.14 -34.41
C ARG A 182 5.15 2.34 -33.79
N LYS A 183 6.21 3.01 -33.32
CA LYS A 183 7.35 2.38 -32.65
C LYS A 183 6.90 1.64 -31.39
N HIS A 184 6.15 2.30 -30.51
CA HIS A 184 5.65 1.72 -29.27
C HIS A 184 4.75 0.50 -29.52
N ARG A 185 3.83 0.58 -30.50
CA ARG A 185 2.99 -0.55 -30.90
C ARG A 185 3.82 -1.71 -31.47
N HIS A 186 4.87 -1.41 -32.23
CA HIS A 186 5.78 -2.43 -32.73
C HIS A 186 6.53 -3.12 -31.57
N THR A 187 7.12 -2.34 -30.66
CA THR A 187 7.78 -2.83 -29.44
C THR A 187 6.87 -3.72 -28.59
N LEU A 188 5.60 -3.33 -28.41
CA LEU A 188 4.61 -4.13 -27.69
C LEU A 188 4.31 -5.46 -28.39
N LYS A 189 4.14 -5.45 -29.71
CA LYS A 189 3.91 -6.68 -30.49
C LYS A 189 5.12 -7.60 -30.42
N THR A 190 6.34 -7.07 -30.57
CA THR A 190 7.57 -7.87 -30.49
C THR A 190 7.75 -8.44 -29.08
N TYR A 191 7.45 -7.65 -28.04
CA TYR A 191 7.49 -8.11 -26.65
C TYR A 191 6.49 -9.23 -26.40
N ARG A 192 5.24 -9.06 -26.81
CA ARG A 192 4.18 -10.08 -26.66
C ARG A 192 4.57 -11.39 -27.36
N ALA A 193 5.10 -11.31 -28.57
CA ALA A 193 5.55 -12.49 -29.32
C ALA A 193 6.74 -13.20 -28.64
N ALA A 194 7.74 -12.43 -28.19
CA ALA A 194 8.89 -12.97 -27.47
C ALA A 194 8.47 -13.61 -26.13
N TYR A 195 7.58 -12.97 -25.39
CA TYR A 195 7.05 -13.50 -24.13
C TYR A 195 6.18 -14.75 -24.35
N LYS A 196 5.37 -14.78 -25.41
CA LYS A 196 4.64 -15.99 -25.82
C LYS A 196 5.58 -17.15 -26.13
N ALA A 197 6.65 -16.90 -26.90
CA ALA A 197 7.68 -17.92 -27.17
C ALA A 197 8.36 -18.41 -25.89
N LYS A 198 8.60 -17.51 -24.93
CA LYS A 198 9.10 -17.85 -23.59
C LYS A 198 8.15 -18.74 -22.78
N LEU A 199 6.83 -18.54 -22.89
CA LEU A 199 5.83 -19.39 -22.22
C LEU A 199 5.72 -20.81 -22.83
N LEU A 200 5.98 -20.93 -24.14
CA LEU A 200 5.90 -22.19 -24.88
C LEU A 200 7.20 -23.01 -24.80
N THR A 201 8.32 -22.35 -24.50
CA THR A 201 9.64 -23.00 -24.37
C THR A 201 9.84 -23.51 -22.95
N THR A 202 10.25 -24.78 -22.80
CA THR A 202 10.61 -25.37 -21.49
C THR A 202 11.71 -24.55 -20.80
N GLN A 203 11.48 -24.16 -19.55
CA GLN A 203 12.47 -23.42 -18.76
C GLN A 203 13.78 -24.22 -18.67
N GLY A 204 14.88 -23.61 -19.12
CA GLY A 204 16.21 -24.22 -19.23
C GLY A 204 16.75 -24.36 -20.65
N LYS A 205 15.92 -24.18 -21.70
CA LYS A 205 16.36 -24.09 -23.12
C LYS A 205 16.21 -22.69 -23.71
N LEU A 206 15.89 -21.69 -22.89
CA LEU A 206 15.76 -20.32 -23.37
C LEU A 206 17.18 -19.80 -23.68
N ARG A 207 17.40 -19.40 -24.93
CA ARG A 207 18.69 -18.86 -25.37
C ARG A 207 18.95 -17.58 -24.59
N GLU A 208 20.16 -17.39 -24.07
CA GLU A 208 20.54 -16.19 -23.28
C GLU A 208 20.22 -14.88 -24.03
N ASP A 209 20.36 -14.91 -25.36
CA ASP A 209 19.99 -13.81 -26.26
C ASP A 209 18.50 -13.43 -26.20
N GLN A 210 17.61 -14.42 -26.03
CA GLN A 210 16.16 -14.18 -25.95
C GLN A 210 15.77 -13.57 -24.59
N GLU A 211 16.47 -13.95 -23.52
CA GLU A 211 16.25 -13.32 -22.21
C GLU A 211 16.71 -11.87 -22.19
N LYS A 212 17.90 -11.59 -22.76
CA LYS A 212 18.41 -10.22 -22.94
C LYS A 212 17.47 -9.38 -23.78
N GLN A 213 16.97 -9.91 -24.90
CA GLN A 213 16.00 -9.21 -25.74
C GLN A 213 14.70 -8.86 -25.00
N ILE A 214 14.17 -9.78 -24.19
CA ILE A 214 12.97 -9.52 -23.37
C ILE A 214 13.25 -8.42 -22.34
N GLN A 215 14.40 -8.47 -21.66
CA GLN A 215 14.80 -7.45 -20.68
C GLN A 215 14.98 -6.07 -21.31
N ASP A 216 15.58 -5.98 -22.50
CA ASP A 216 15.77 -4.71 -23.20
C ASP A 216 14.43 -4.10 -23.66
N LEU A 217 13.48 -4.93 -24.06
CA LEU A 217 12.11 -4.49 -24.34
C LEU A 217 11.42 -3.99 -23.06
N GLU A 218 11.60 -4.67 -21.92
CA GLU A 218 11.04 -4.28 -20.63
C GLU A 218 11.59 -2.94 -20.12
N LYS A 219 12.86 -2.61 -20.39
CA LYS A 219 13.43 -1.28 -20.05
C LYS A 219 12.71 -0.13 -20.75
N SER A 220 12.12 -0.38 -21.91
CA SER A 220 11.46 0.65 -22.74
C SER A 220 9.95 0.76 -22.53
N LEU A 221 9.33 -0.25 -21.89
CA LEU A 221 7.89 -0.36 -21.69
C LEU A 221 7.54 -0.02 -20.24
N ASP A 222 6.34 0.55 -20.05
CA ASP A 222 5.80 0.81 -18.72
C ASP A 222 5.29 -0.47 -18.04
N VAL A 223 5.28 -0.50 -16.70
CA VAL A 223 4.87 -1.65 -15.89
C VAL A 223 3.44 -2.09 -16.23
N PHE A 224 2.54 -1.13 -16.44
CA PHE A 224 1.18 -1.41 -16.86
C PHE A 224 1.14 -2.15 -18.21
N ASN A 225 1.84 -1.61 -19.20
CA ASN A 225 1.93 -2.16 -20.55
C ASN A 225 2.56 -3.56 -20.58
N ILE A 226 3.59 -3.78 -19.77
CA ILE A 226 4.23 -5.09 -19.57
C ILE A 226 3.21 -6.08 -18.99
N THR A 227 2.50 -5.70 -17.92
CA THR A 227 1.53 -6.56 -17.25
C THR A 227 0.40 -6.96 -18.19
N LEU A 228 -0.16 -5.99 -18.90
CA LEU A 228 -1.21 -6.21 -19.89
C LEU A 228 -0.74 -7.16 -21.02
N ALA A 229 0.45 -6.91 -21.57
CA ALA A 229 1.01 -7.75 -22.64
C ALA A 229 1.27 -9.20 -22.17
N ARG A 230 1.70 -9.39 -20.92
CA ARG A 230 1.90 -10.74 -20.33
C ARG A 230 0.58 -11.48 -20.16
N GLN A 231 -0.45 -10.83 -19.64
CA GLN A 231 -1.80 -11.41 -19.51
C GLN A 231 -2.37 -11.79 -20.88
N GLN A 232 -2.24 -10.89 -21.86
CA GLN A 232 -2.67 -11.10 -23.23
C GLN A 232 -1.93 -12.26 -23.92
N ALA A 233 -0.63 -12.43 -23.66
CA ALA A 233 0.15 -13.55 -24.17
C ALA A 233 -0.29 -14.87 -23.53
N GLN A 234 -0.51 -14.89 -22.21
CA GLN A 234 -1.00 -16.07 -21.48
C GLN A 234 -2.38 -16.51 -21.98
N MET A 235 -3.31 -15.55 -22.14
CA MET A 235 -4.65 -15.82 -22.65
C MET A 235 -4.62 -16.40 -24.07
N GLU A 236 -3.76 -15.88 -24.96
CA GLU A 236 -3.60 -16.44 -26.31
C GLU A 236 -3.04 -17.86 -26.31
N VAL A 237 -2.09 -18.17 -25.42
CA VAL A 237 -1.53 -19.52 -25.29
C VAL A 237 -2.61 -20.50 -24.83
N ILE A 238 -3.37 -20.13 -23.80
CA ILE A 238 -4.49 -20.92 -23.27
C ILE A 238 -5.56 -21.14 -24.34
N ARG A 239 -5.99 -20.07 -25.04
CA ARG A 239 -7.01 -20.15 -26.11
C ARG A 239 -6.56 -21.01 -27.29
N SER A 240 -5.25 -21.03 -27.59
CA SER A 240 -4.68 -21.87 -28.65
C SER A 240 -4.47 -23.35 -28.25
N GLY A 241 -4.84 -23.74 -27.03
CA GLY A 241 -4.70 -25.13 -26.55
C GLY A 241 -3.26 -25.58 -26.30
N GLN A 242 -2.29 -24.67 -26.40
CA GLN A 242 -0.88 -24.97 -26.19
C GLN A 242 -0.59 -25.02 -24.68
N LYS A 243 -0.09 -26.16 -24.18
CA LYS A 243 0.22 -26.32 -22.74
C LYS A 243 1.42 -25.45 -22.37
N VAL A 244 1.21 -24.47 -21.49
CA VAL A 244 2.31 -23.73 -20.84
C VAL A 244 3.19 -24.74 -20.12
N VAL A 245 4.49 -24.75 -20.41
CA VAL A 245 5.39 -25.71 -19.78
C VAL A 245 5.57 -25.31 -18.31
N ALA A 246 4.90 -26.02 -17.42
CA ALA A 246 4.99 -25.80 -15.97
C ALA A 246 6.44 -26.00 -15.49
N LYS A 247 6.93 -25.07 -14.66
CA LYS A 247 8.18 -25.21 -13.89
C LYS A 247 8.17 -26.54 -13.13
N LYS A 248 9.03 -27.49 -13.49
CA LYS A 248 9.46 -28.54 -12.56
C LYS A 248 10.53 -27.93 -11.66
N ALA A 249 10.12 -27.43 -10.50
CA ALA A 249 11.04 -27.10 -9.43
C ALA A 249 11.66 -28.39 -8.88
N VAL A 250 12.98 -28.42 -8.82
CA VAL A 250 13.81 -29.45 -8.20
C VAL A 250 13.45 -29.53 -6.71
N ALA A 251 13.25 -30.74 -6.23
CA ALA A 251 12.91 -31.04 -4.85
C ALA A 251 14.09 -30.82 -3.91
N GLY A 252 13.88 -29.95 -2.92
CA GLY A 252 14.63 -29.82 -1.68
C GLY A 252 13.72 -29.17 -0.64
N GLN A 253 13.21 -29.97 0.31
CA GLN A 253 12.35 -29.63 1.45
C GLN A 253 12.83 -28.37 2.23
N LYS A 254 12.02 -27.47 2.81
CA LYS A 254 10.67 -27.50 3.42
C LYS A 254 10.12 -26.05 3.54
N GLN A 255 8.79 -25.93 3.70
CA GLN A 255 7.96 -24.77 4.10
C GLN A 255 7.57 -23.73 3.03
N GLY A 256 6.25 -23.60 2.82
CA GLY A 256 5.62 -22.57 1.98
C GLY A 256 4.67 -23.15 0.94
N GLY A 257 3.41 -23.43 1.32
CA GLY A 257 2.38 -24.01 0.44
C GLY A 257 2.02 -23.10 -0.73
N GLY A 258 2.48 -23.47 -1.92
CA GLY A 258 2.13 -22.86 -3.21
C GLY A 258 0.93 -23.54 -3.86
N PHE A 259 -0.06 -22.74 -4.23
CA PHE A 259 -1.47 -23.06 -4.40
C PHE A 259 -1.91 -23.86 -5.65
N PHE A 260 -1.04 -24.61 -6.36
CA PHE A 260 -1.43 -25.14 -7.69
C PHE A 260 -1.03 -26.58 -8.04
N SER A 261 -0.59 -27.43 -7.10
CA SER A 261 -0.07 -28.77 -7.47
C SER A 261 -0.92 -29.98 -7.10
N SER A 262 -2.13 -29.84 -6.55
CA SER A 262 -2.85 -30.98 -5.94
C SER A 262 -4.13 -31.46 -6.66
N PHE A 263 -4.50 -30.96 -7.83
CA PHE A 263 -5.78 -31.33 -8.46
C PHE A 263 -5.68 -32.10 -9.78
N PHE A 264 -4.72 -33.02 -9.90
CA PHE A 264 -4.77 -34.11 -10.90
C PHE A 264 -4.64 -35.46 -10.20
N GLY A 265 -5.76 -35.91 -9.63
CA GLY A 265 -5.88 -37.19 -8.95
C GLY A 265 -7.32 -37.69 -8.91
N ARG A 266 -7.60 -38.65 -9.81
CA ARG A 266 -8.65 -39.69 -9.75
C ARG A 266 -10.11 -39.28 -10.01
N LYS A 267 -10.72 -40.09 -10.89
CA LYS A 267 -12.05 -40.02 -11.49
C LYS A 267 -12.91 -41.14 -10.88
N GLU A 268 -14.12 -40.82 -10.42
CA GLU A 268 -15.29 -41.69 -10.10
C GLU A 268 -16.21 -40.86 -9.18
N GLY A 269 -17.53 -40.73 -9.30
CA GLY A 269 -18.56 -41.24 -10.19
C GLY A 269 -19.89 -40.74 -9.59
N LYS A 270 -20.63 -39.94 -10.37
CA LYS A 270 -22.02 -39.43 -10.27
C LYS A 270 -22.85 -39.60 -8.97
N LYS A 271 -23.49 -38.49 -8.57
CA LYS A 271 -24.74 -38.46 -7.79
C LYS A 271 -25.97 -38.47 -8.72
N LYS A 272 -26.97 -39.22 -8.24
CA LYS A 272 -28.45 -39.16 -8.33
C LYS A 272 -29.17 -38.17 -9.26
N GLU A 273 -30.25 -38.71 -9.84
CA GLU A 273 -31.41 -38.18 -10.58
C GLU A 273 -32.14 -37.02 -9.87
N GLN A 274 -32.54 -35.98 -10.63
CA GLN A 274 -33.92 -35.53 -10.99
C GLN A 274 -34.65 -34.77 -9.85
N GLU A 275 -35.38 -33.64 -10.03
CA GLU A 275 -36.10 -33.08 -11.20
C GLU A 275 -36.56 -31.62 -10.95
N GLN A 276 -36.63 -30.83 -12.03
CA GLN A 276 -37.61 -29.79 -12.47
C GLN A 276 -37.93 -28.55 -11.60
N GLU A 277 -37.54 -27.33 -12.02
CA GLU A 277 -38.20 -26.36 -12.97
C GLU A 277 -39.26 -25.48 -12.26
N THR A 278 -39.21 -24.13 -12.30
CA THR A 278 -39.71 -23.28 -13.40
C THR A 278 -38.92 -21.95 -13.55
N GLN A 279 -38.98 -21.41 -14.77
CA GLN A 279 -38.23 -20.33 -15.42
C GLN A 279 -38.61 -18.90 -15.02
N GLU A 280 -37.68 -17.96 -15.16
CA GLU A 280 -37.92 -16.63 -15.76
C GLU A 280 -36.72 -16.25 -16.65
N GLU A 281 -37.03 -15.74 -17.84
CA GLU A 281 -36.13 -15.46 -18.96
C GLU A 281 -35.52 -14.05 -18.87
N GLU A 282 -34.18 -13.93 -18.87
CA GLU A 282 -33.50 -12.72 -19.36
C GLU A 282 -32.14 -13.09 -19.99
N GLY A 283 -31.93 -12.70 -21.24
CA GLY A 283 -30.59 -12.53 -21.82
C GLY A 283 -30.01 -13.71 -22.61
N THR A 284 -30.59 -13.99 -23.78
CA THR A 284 -29.95 -14.81 -24.82
C THR A 284 -28.66 -14.13 -25.31
N GLY A 285 -27.50 -14.77 -25.09
CA GLY A 285 -26.25 -14.33 -25.75
C GLY A 285 -24.91 -14.78 -25.15
N ILE A 286 -24.86 -15.29 -23.92
CA ILE A 286 -23.60 -15.75 -23.29
C ILE A 286 -23.75 -17.14 -22.66
N GLU A 287 -24.96 -17.48 -22.21
CA GLU A 287 -25.22 -18.74 -21.52
C GLU A 287 -25.28 -19.97 -22.43
N GLU A 288 -25.62 -19.79 -23.71
CA GLU A 288 -25.68 -20.88 -24.70
C GLU A 288 -24.31 -21.21 -25.33
N LEU A 289 -23.33 -20.31 -25.20
CA LEU A 289 -22.00 -20.43 -25.82
C LEU A 289 -20.95 -21.05 -24.88
N MET A 290 -21.29 -21.33 -23.62
CA MET A 290 -20.33 -21.76 -22.60
C MET A 290 -20.79 -23.08 -21.96
N SER A 291 -19.86 -24.03 -21.83
CA SER A 291 -20.09 -25.23 -21.02
C SER A 291 -20.31 -24.83 -19.55
N ALA A 292 -21.16 -25.55 -18.81
CA ALA A 292 -21.40 -25.32 -17.38
C ALA A 292 -20.10 -25.27 -16.55
N ASP A 293 -19.08 -26.01 -16.97
CA ASP A 293 -17.74 -26.02 -16.36
C ASP A 293 -16.95 -24.72 -16.63
N GLU A 294 -17.16 -24.06 -17.77
CA GLU A 294 -16.52 -22.79 -18.12
C GLU A 294 -17.19 -21.62 -17.39
N LYS A 295 -18.51 -21.70 -17.22
CA LYS A 295 -19.28 -20.77 -16.39
C LYS A 295 -18.81 -20.83 -14.93
N ALA A 296 -18.65 -22.04 -14.38
CA ALA A 296 -18.14 -22.23 -13.02
C ALA A 296 -16.71 -21.67 -12.82
N LYS A 297 -15.83 -21.82 -13.83
CA LYS A 297 -14.48 -21.25 -13.80
C LYS A 297 -14.48 -19.73 -13.87
N LEU A 298 -15.33 -19.14 -14.71
CA LEU A 298 -15.44 -17.69 -14.83
C LEU A 298 -15.99 -17.09 -13.54
N TYR A 299 -17.03 -17.69 -12.98
CA TYR A 299 -17.64 -17.34 -11.69
C TYR A 299 -16.64 -17.41 -10.55
N THR A 300 -15.84 -18.48 -10.48
CA THR A 300 -14.75 -18.60 -9.51
C THR A 300 -13.68 -17.52 -9.72
N ALA A 301 -13.33 -17.18 -10.96
CA ALA A 301 -12.30 -16.19 -11.27
C ALA A 301 -12.71 -14.75 -10.96
N ILE A 302 -14.01 -14.42 -11.07
CA ILE A 302 -14.57 -13.13 -10.68
C ILE A 302 -15.07 -13.11 -9.23
N GLY A 303 -14.88 -14.20 -8.48
CA GLY A 303 -15.30 -14.33 -7.08
C GLY A 303 -16.82 -14.40 -6.87
N TYR A 304 -17.58 -14.69 -7.93
CA TYR A 304 -19.02 -14.85 -7.89
C TYR A 304 -19.37 -16.31 -7.61
N SER A 305 -20.04 -16.60 -6.50
CA SER A 305 -20.64 -17.92 -6.24
C SER A 305 -22.13 -17.86 -6.51
N GLY A 306 -22.66 -18.70 -7.41
CA GLY A 306 -24.08 -18.73 -7.78
C GLY A 306 -25.05 -19.14 -6.66
N SER A 307 -24.55 -19.45 -5.46
CA SER A 307 -25.36 -19.61 -4.26
C SER A 307 -25.49 -18.26 -3.56
N SER A 308 -26.71 -17.72 -3.55
CA SER A 308 -27.11 -16.59 -2.71
C SER A 308 -27.10 -16.98 -1.23
N HIS A 309 -25.91 -17.20 -0.68
CA HIS A 309 -25.73 -17.12 0.76
C HIS A 309 -25.92 -15.65 1.13
N ASN A 310 -26.84 -15.36 2.04
CA ASN A 310 -27.07 -14.01 2.55
C ASN A 310 -25.74 -13.35 2.94
N LEU A 311 -25.21 -12.48 2.08
CA LEU A 311 -24.09 -11.58 2.35
C LEU A 311 -24.55 -10.42 3.24
N ALA A 312 -25.46 -10.69 4.17
CA ALA A 312 -25.83 -9.74 5.21
C ALA A 312 -24.64 -9.64 6.16
N LEU A 313 -23.64 -8.86 5.76
CA LEU A 313 -22.75 -8.20 6.69
C LEU A 313 -23.64 -7.58 7.78
N PRO A 314 -23.30 -7.71 9.08
CA PRO A 314 -24.00 -6.94 10.10
C PRO A 314 -23.99 -5.48 9.66
N LYS A 315 -25.14 -4.79 9.76
CA LYS A 315 -25.40 -3.46 9.15
C LYS A 315 -24.42 -2.36 9.57
N GLN A 316 -23.42 -2.65 10.38
CA GLN A 316 -22.28 -1.80 10.69
C GLN A 316 -21.00 -2.65 10.85
N PRO A 317 -20.06 -2.67 9.88
CA PRO A 317 -18.68 -3.00 10.16
C PRO A 317 -18.02 -1.76 10.77
N CYS A 318 -18.51 -1.32 11.93
CA CYS A 318 -17.76 -0.39 12.76
C CYS A 318 -16.82 -1.24 13.58
N VAL A 319 -15.52 -1.17 13.31
CA VAL A 319 -14.54 -1.47 14.35
C VAL A 319 -14.77 -0.39 15.41
N PRO A 320 -15.28 -0.70 16.61
CA PRO A 320 -15.47 0.33 17.62
C PRO A 320 -14.07 0.69 18.14
N LEU A 321 -13.48 1.74 17.58
CA LEU A 321 -12.33 2.39 18.20
C LEU A 321 -12.90 3.22 19.37
N CYS A 322 -13.04 2.58 20.53
CA CYS A 322 -13.52 3.28 21.72
C CYS A 322 -12.35 4.06 22.32
N VAL A 323 -12.27 5.35 22.00
CA VAL A 323 -11.31 6.29 22.61
C VAL A 323 -12.04 7.00 23.73
N CYS A 324 -11.85 6.54 24.97
CA CYS A 324 -12.38 7.22 26.15
C CYS A 324 -11.46 8.40 26.52
N LEU A 325 -11.75 9.58 26.00
CA LEU A 325 -11.13 10.84 26.43
C LEU A 325 -11.99 11.47 27.53
N PHE A 326 -11.60 11.30 28.79
CA PHE A 326 -12.10 12.16 29.88
C PHE A 326 -11.25 13.44 29.88
N PRO A 327 -11.78 14.68 29.68
CA PRO A 327 -13.18 15.11 29.59
C PRO A 327 -13.64 15.61 28.19
N VAL A 328 -12.92 15.30 27.10
CA VAL A 328 -13.23 15.86 25.76
C VAL A 328 -13.69 14.76 24.80
N CYS A 329 -15.00 14.69 24.53
CA CYS A 329 -15.58 13.89 23.46
C CYS A 329 -15.21 14.50 22.09
N LEU A 330 -14.15 13.99 21.46
CA LEU A 330 -13.87 14.19 20.03
C LEU A 330 -14.30 12.92 19.28
N SER A 331 -15.46 12.98 18.62
CA SER A 331 -15.87 11.98 17.63
C SER A 331 -15.05 12.18 16.36
N LEU A 332 -13.93 11.47 16.24
CA LEU A 332 -13.19 11.34 14.99
C LEU A 332 -13.59 10.01 14.34
N CYS A 333 -14.53 10.07 13.40
CA CYS A 333 -14.70 9.00 12.42
C CYS A 333 -13.50 9.02 11.48
N VAL A 334 -12.47 8.25 11.81
CA VAL A 334 -11.37 7.99 10.87
C VAL A 334 -11.90 7.03 9.81
N PHE A 335 -12.35 7.59 8.67
CA PHE A 335 -12.48 6.81 7.44
C PHE A 335 -11.08 6.38 7.02
N ILE A 336 -10.74 5.11 7.26
CA ILE A 336 -9.65 4.47 6.53
C ILE A 336 -10.26 4.02 5.20
N PRO A 337 -9.96 4.66 4.06
CA PRO A 337 -10.37 4.12 2.78
C PRO A 337 -9.52 2.87 2.55
N LEU A 338 -10.07 1.71 2.88
CA LEU A 338 -9.66 0.47 2.23
C LEU A 338 -9.98 0.67 0.75
N CYS A 339 -8.93 0.81 -0.07
CA CYS A 339 -9.00 0.91 -1.52
C CYS A 339 -10.02 -0.07 -2.08
N ALA A 340 -11.22 0.41 -2.39
CA ALA A 340 -12.14 -0.26 -3.28
C ALA A 340 -11.69 0.09 -4.69
N SER A 341 -11.04 -0.88 -5.34
CA SER A 341 -10.86 -0.90 -6.79
C SER A 341 -12.25 -0.92 -7.43
N LEU A 342 -12.76 0.25 -7.81
CA LEU A 342 -13.95 0.37 -8.66
C LEU A 342 -13.49 0.50 -10.10
N CYS A 343 -13.67 -0.60 -10.83
CA CYS A 343 -13.80 -0.59 -12.28
C CYS A 343 -14.96 0.32 -12.68
N VAL A 344 -14.68 1.29 -13.55
CA VAL A 344 -15.54 1.69 -14.66
C VAL A 344 -14.64 1.82 -15.89
#